data_AF-A0A1G1LPV7-F1
#
_entry.id   AF-A0A1G1LPV7-F1
#
_cell.length_a   1.000
_cell.length_b   1.000
_cell.length_c   1.000
_cell.angle_alpha   90.00
_cell.angle_beta   90.00
_cell.angle_gamma   90.00
#
_symmetry.space_group_name_H-M   'P 1'
#
loop_
_entity.id
_entity.type
_entity.pdbx_description
1 polymer ?
#
loop_
_entity_poly.entity_id
_entity_poly.type
_entity_poly.pdbx_seq_one_letter_code
_entity_poly.pdbx_strand_id
1 'polypeptide(L)'
;MRYLSLDVAGIRDIAAMKVDAIASRGAKRDFIDLYFICQSGYTLRDLFGFYDQRYGRLASNLIHIQKSLIYFEDAQKDPMPRMLKEVAWEDVKRYLVNEVKKNGPIAL
;
A
#
# COMPACT_ATOMS: atom_id res chain seq x y z
N MET A 1 19.26 -0.96 -6.45
CA MET A 1 19.87 -0.95 -7.80
C MET A 1 20.52 0.41 -7.98
N ARG A 2 21.66 0.56 -8.67
CA ARG A 2 22.26 1.88 -8.92
C ARG A 2 22.03 2.31 -10.35
N TYR A 3 21.52 3.52 -10.56
CA TYR A 3 21.52 4.17 -11.85
C TYR A 3 22.47 5.37 -11.76
N LEU A 4 23.54 5.33 -12.55
CA LEU A 4 24.69 6.22 -12.37
C LEU A 4 25.21 6.13 -10.92
N SER A 5 25.09 7.20 -10.14
CA SER A 5 25.53 7.30 -8.74
C SER A 5 24.38 7.35 -7.73
N LEU A 6 23.13 7.16 -8.19
CA LEU A 6 21.94 7.23 -7.34
C LEU A 6 21.41 5.82 -7.04
N ASP A 7 21.10 5.57 -5.77
CA ASP A 7 20.42 4.35 -5.36
C ASP A 7 18.94 4.44 -5.74
N VAL A 8 18.53 3.52 -6.62
CA VAL A 8 17.16 3.31 -7.04
C VAL A 8 16.49 2.36 -6.07
N ALA A 9 15.37 2.83 -5.50
CA ALA A 9 14.55 2.07 -4.56
C ALA A 9 14.10 0.75 -5.18
N GLY A 10 14.28 -0.35 -4.43
CA GLY A 10 13.75 -1.65 -4.83
C GLY A 10 12.24 -1.75 -4.61
N ILE A 11 11.63 -2.84 -5.08
CA ILE A 11 10.19 -3.07 -4.91
C ILE A 11 9.77 -3.06 -3.42
N ARG A 12 10.62 -3.57 -2.52
CA ARG A 12 10.39 -3.61 -1.07
C ARG A 12 10.37 -2.21 -0.46
N ASP A 13 11.33 -1.38 -0.88
CA ASP A 13 11.42 0.02 -0.48
C ASP A 13 10.19 0.81 -0.94
N ILE A 14 9.81 0.62 -2.20
CA ILE A 14 8.62 1.25 -2.79
C ILE A 14 7.38 0.79 -2.03
N ALA A 15 7.26 -0.51 -1.73
CA ALA A 15 6.14 -1.05 -0.97
C ALA A 15 6.01 -0.42 0.42
N ALA A 16 7.11 -0.30 1.16
CA ALA A 16 7.15 0.41 2.45
C ALA A 16 6.72 1.87 2.31
N MET A 17 7.18 2.57 1.26
CA MET A 17 6.80 3.95 0.98
C MET A 17 5.31 4.09 0.64
N LYS A 18 4.70 3.10 -0.03
CA LYS A 18 3.27 3.11 -0.34
C LYS A 18 2.41 2.90 0.90
N VAL A 19 2.83 2.02 1.81
CA VAL A 19 2.18 1.86 3.12
C VAL A 19 2.20 3.21 3.88
N ASP A 20 3.35 3.88 3.93
CA ASP A 20 3.49 5.19 4.59
C ASP A 20 2.65 6.30 3.93
N ALA A 21 2.65 6.34 2.59
CA ALA A 21 1.86 7.30 1.81
C ALA A 21 0.34 7.12 2.04
N ILE A 22 -0.14 5.88 2.14
CA ILE A 22 -1.53 5.58 2.45
C ILE A 22 -1.87 5.96 3.89
N ALA A 23 -0.99 5.64 4.84
CA ALA A 23 -1.16 6.01 6.24
C ALA A 23 -1.20 7.53 6.47
N SER A 24 -0.57 8.32 5.61
CA SER A 24 -0.53 9.79 5.75
C SER A 24 -1.65 10.49 4.98
N ARG A 25 -1.75 10.29 3.66
CA ARG A 25 -2.71 11.01 2.79
C ARG A 25 -3.59 10.08 1.95
N GLY A 26 -3.03 8.98 1.45
CA GLY A 26 -3.73 8.02 0.61
C GLY A 26 -4.27 8.60 -0.70
N ALA A 27 -3.39 8.85 -1.68
CA ALA A 27 -3.84 9.14 -3.04
C ALA A 27 -4.21 7.85 -3.78
N LYS A 28 -5.16 7.89 -4.72
CA LYS A 28 -5.65 6.70 -5.47
C LYS A 28 -4.54 5.86 -6.09
N ARG A 29 -3.52 6.52 -6.64
CA ARG A 29 -2.33 5.85 -7.21
C ARG A 29 -1.59 4.99 -6.20
N ASP A 30 -1.54 5.38 -4.93
CA ASP A 30 -0.76 4.65 -3.92
C ASP A 30 -1.45 3.33 -3.56
N PHE A 31 -2.79 3.33 -3.50
CA PHE A 31 -3.58 2.10 -3.37
C PHE A 31 -3.43 1.18 -4.58
N ILE A 32 -3.44 1.74 -5.79
CA ILE A 32 -3.24 0.98 -7.04
C ILE A 32 -1.83 0.37 -7.10
N ASP A 33 -0.80 1.14 -6.76
CA ASP A 33 0.58 0.66 -6.71
C ASP A 33 0.71 -0.47 -5.70
N LEU A 34 0.16 -0.29 -4.49
CA LEU A 34 0.18 -1.33 -3.46
C LEU A 34 -0.57 -2.60 -3.89
N TYR A 35 -1.72 -2.46 -4.56
CA TYR A 35 -2.43 -3.59 -5.17
C TYR A 35 -1.54 -4.37 -6.14
N PHE A 36 -0.88 -3.69 -7.08
CA PHE A 36 -0.02 -4.38 -8.05
C PHE A 36 1.24 -4.97 -7.44
N ILE A 37 1.80 -4.35 -6.40
CA ILE A 37 2.88 -4.96 -5.61
C ILE A 37 2.39 -6.27 -5.01
N CYS A 38 1.18 -6.32 -4.46
CA CYS A 38 0.64 -7.57 -3.95
C CYS A 38 0.40 -8.61 -5.07
N GLN A 39 -0.11 -8.18 -6.22
CA GLN A 39 -0.27 -9.06 -7.39
C GLN A 39 1.06 -9.61 -7.94
N SER A 40 2.19 -8.98 -7.61
CA SER A 40 3.53 -9.48 -7.97
C SER A 40 4.05 -10.61 -7.06
N GLY A 41 3.28 -11.01 -6.05
CA GLY A 41 3.58 -12.14 -5.16
C GLY A 41 3.87 -11.78 -3.71
N TYR A 42 3.79 -10.50 -3.34
CA TYR A 42 3.94 -10.08 -1.94
C TYR A 42 2.60 -10.07 -1.21
N THR A 43 2.58 -10.54 0.04
CA THR A 43 1.41 -10.46 0.90
C THR A 43 1.36 -9.11 1.62
N LEU A 44 0.18 -8.73 2.13
CA LEU A 44 0.08 -7.53 2.97
C LEU A 44 0.95 -7.62 4.24
N ARG A 45 1.17 -8.82 4.77
CA ARG A 45 2.11 -9.06 5.89
C ARG A 45 3.56 -8.76 5.49
N ASP A 46 3.98 -9.14 4.28
CA ASP A 46 5.33 -8.82 3.79
C ASP A 46 5.52 -7.31 3.70
N LEU A 47 4.50 -6.59 3.21
CA LEU A 47 4.48 -5.14 3.12
C LEU A 47 4.63 -4.46 4.48
N PHE A 48 3.96 -4.97 5.51
CA PHE A 48 4.15 -4.52 6.89
C PHE A 48 5.57 -4.79 7.38
N GLY A 49 6.13 -5.95 7.06
CA GLY A 49 7.54 -6.27 7.36
C GLY A 49 8.52 -5.29 6.70
N PHE A 50 8.30 -4.93 5.44
CA PHE A 50 9.13 -3.94 4.74
C PHE A 50 8.98 -2.54 5.34
N TYR A 51 7.76 -2.15 5.70
CA TYR A 51 7.51 -0.89 6.41
C TYR A 51 8.28 -0.86 7.74
N ASP A 52 8.20 -1.93 8.54
CA ASP A 52 8.88 -1.98 9.83
C ASP A 52 10.40 -2.01 9.68
N GLN A 53 10.92 -2.77 8.72
CA GLN A 53 12.35 -2.77 8.43
C GLN A 53 12.88 -1.37 8.07
N ARG A 54 12.08 -0.57 7.36
CA ARG A 54 12.47 0.75 6.91
C ARG A 54 12.30 1.83 7.98
N TYR A 55 11.22 1.79 8.75
CA TYR A 55 10.82 2.88 9.64
C TYR A 55 10.85 2.52 11.13
N GLY A 56 10.83 1.23 11.49
CA GLY A 56 10.88 0.74 12.87
C GLY A 56 9.68 1.18 13.73
N ARG A 57 8.51 1.38 13.11
CA ARG A 57 7.32 2.00 13.74
C ARG A 57 6.03 1.22 13.50
N LEU A 58 6.11 -0.03 13.03
CA LEU A 58 4.90 -0.81 12.74
C LEU A 58 4.06 -1.02 14.00
N ALA A 59 4.69 -1.40 15.12
CA ALA A 59 3.97 -1.70 16.37
C ALA A 59 3.10 -0.52 16.85
N SER A 60 3.60 0.71 16.75
CA SER A 60 2.86 1.91 17.15
C SER A 60 1.80 2.34 16.12
N ASN A 61 1.96 1.98 14.85
CA ASN A 61 1.13 2.48 13.75
C ASN A 61 0.21 1.44 13.13
N LEU A 62 0.28 0.15 13.52
CA LEU A 62 -0.39 -0.95 12.82
C LEU A 62 -1.89 -0.72 12.63
N ILE A 63 -2.59 -0.34 13.70
CA ILE A 63 -4.04 -0.09 13.67
C ILE A 63 -4.37 1.08 12.72
N HIS A 64 -3.58 2.15 12.79
CA HIS A 64 -3.74 3.31 11.92
C HIS A 64 -3.52 2.94 10.46
N ILE A 65 -2.43 2.24 10.14
CA ILE A 65 -2.10 1.75 8.80
C ILE A 65 -3.24 0.87 8.26
N GLN A 66 -3.72 -0.10 9.05
CA GLN A 66 -4.81 -0.99 8.63
C GLN A 66 -6.09 -0.21 8.34
N LYS A 67 -6.46 0.77 9.18
CA LYS A 67 -7.61 1.65 8.93
C LYS A 67 -7.44 2.47 7.66
N SER A 68 -6.27 3.08 7.46
CA SER A 68 -5.97 3.85 6.25
C SER A 68 -6.04 3.02 4.97
N LEU A 69 -5.64 1.74 5.01
CA LEU A 69 -5.73 0.82 3.87
C LEU A 69 -7.16 0.53 3.39
N ILE A 70 -8.16 0.77 4.23
CA ILE A 70 -9.59 0.60 3.89
C ILE A 70 -10.37 1.91 3.88
N TYR A 71 -9.71 3.05 4.09
CA TYR A 71 -10.33 4.37 4.05
C TYR A 71 -10.09 5.02 2.68
N PHE A 72 -11.16 5.09 1.87
CA PHE A 72 -11.06 5.48 0.46
C PHE A 72 -11.69 6.85 0.14
N GLU A 73 -12.22 7.57 1.14
CA GLU A 73 -13.04 8.77 0.89
C GLU A 73 -12.29 9.88 0.17
N ASP A 74 -11.01 10.05 0.48
CA ASP A 74 -10.16 11.04 -0.21
C ASP A 74 -9.62 10.49 -1.52
N ALA A 75 -9.09 9.27 -1.51
CA ALA A 75 -8.58 8.60 -2.69
C ALA A 75 -9.61 8.53 -3.82
N GLN A 76 -10.88 8.25 -3.54
CA GLN A 76 -11.89 8.12 -4.59
C GLN A 76 -12.09 9.39 -5.42
N LYS A 77 -11.79 10.56 -4.87
CA LYS A 77 -11.89 11.89 -5.53
C LYS A 77 -10.80 12.10 -6.57
N ASP A 78 -9.66 11.42 -6.44
CA ASP A 78 -8.57 11.52 -7.41
C ASP A 78 -8.98 10.94 -8.76
N PRO A 79 -8.49 11.45 -9.90
CA PRO A 79 -8.66 10.76 -11.18
C PRO A 79 -7.92 9.41 -11.18
N MET A 80 -8.38 8.47 -12.00
CA MET A 80 -7.57 7.27 -12.28
C MET A 80 -6.24 7.69 -12.92
N PRO A 81 -5.10 7.12 -12.48
CA PRO A 81 -3.82 7.39 -13.12
C PRO A 81 -3.79 6.76 -14.52
N ARG A 82 -2.81 7.17 -15.35
CA ARG A 82 -2.55 6.51 -16.63
C ARG A 82 -2.05 5.09 -16.35
N MET A 83 -2.80 4.09 -16.81
CA MET A 83 -2.56 2.69 -16.49
C MET A 83 -1.75 2.00 -17.59
N LEU A 84 -0.76 1.19 -17.20
CA LEU A 84 -0.09 0.23 -18.09
C LEU A 84 -0.80 -1.12 -18.13
N LYS A 85 -1.44 -1.48 -17.01
CA LYS A 85 -2.28 -2.67 -16.86
C LYS A 85 -3.63 -2.23 -16.31
N GLU A 86 -4.70 -2.61 -17.00
CA GLU A 86 -6.06 -2.22 -16.61
C GLU A 86 -6.46 -2.81 -15.25
N VAL A 87 -7.16 -2.01 -14.45
CA VAL A 87 -7.81 -2.42 -13.20
C VAL A 87 -8.92 -1.43 -12.88
N ALA A 88 -10.07 -1.92 -12.40
CA ALA A 88 -11.12 -1.05 -11.91
C ALA A 88 -10.81 -0.63 -10.46
N TRP A 89 -11.13 0.63 -10.12
CA TRP A 89 -10.94 1.13 -8.75
C TRP A 89 -11.67 0.27 -7.71
N GLU A 90 -12.86 -0.23 -8.05
CA GLU A 90 -13.63 -1.11 -7.17
C GLU A 90 -12.95 -2.45 -6.88
N ASP A 91 -12.19 -3.00 -7.83
CA ASP A 91 -11.42 -4.24 -7.61
C ASP A 91 -10.31 -4.02 -6.59
N VAL A 92 -9.61 -2.88 -6.69
CA VAL A 92 -8.56 -2.49 -5.74
C VAL A 92 -9.12 -2.36 -4.33
N LYS A 93 -10.25 -1.66 -4.17
CA LYS A 93 -10.90 -1.50 -2.87
C LYS A 93 -11.32 -2.84 -2.27
N ARG A 94 -12.01 -3.68 -3.04
CA ARG A 94 -12.44 -5.02 -2.59
C ARG A 94 -11.26 -5.88 -2.18
N TYR A 95 -10.19 -5.86 -2.98
CA TYR A 95 -8.97 -6.59 -2.68
C TYR A 95 -8.37 -6.16 -1.35
N LEU A 96 -8.14 -4.87 -1.14
CA LEU A 96 -7.50 -4.36 0.08
C LEU A 96 -8.33 -4.62 1.33
N VAL A 97 -9.66 -4.45 1.27
CA VAL A 97 -10.56 -4.81 2.38
C VAL A 97 -10.40 -6.29 2.74
N ASN A 98 -10.35 -7.17 1.74
CA ASN A 98 -10.19 -8.61 1.97
C ASN A 98 -8.80 -8.94 2.54
N GLU A 99 -7.73 -8.31 2.04
CA GLU A 99 -6.38 -8.52 2.55
C GLU A 99 -6.23 -8.06 4.00
N VAL A 100 -6.80 -6.90 4.36
CA VAL A 100 -6.77 -6.41 5.73
C VAL A 100 -7.52 -7.36 6.67
N LYS A 101 -8.70 -7.85 6.27
CA LYS A 101 -9.48 -8.84 7.05
C LYS A 101 -8.70 -10.14 7.31
N LYS A 102 -7.91 -10.63 6.34
CA LYS A 102 -7.07 -11.82 6.50
C LYS A 102 -5.92 -11.61 7.50
N ASN A 103 -5.50 -10.37 7.74
CA ASN A 103 -4.33 -10.02 8.53
C ASN A 103 -4.64 -9.58 9.97
N GLY A 104 -5.82 -9.92 10.50
CA GLY A 104 -6.21 -9.70 11.90
C GLY A 104 -7.06 -8.43 12.10
N PRO A 105 -7.78 -8.33 13.22
CA PRO A 105 -9.01 -7.55 13.28
C PRO A 105 -8.74 -6.04 13.35
N ILE A 106 -9.28 -5.33 12.35
CA ILE A 106 -9.88 -4.03 12.62
C ILE A 106 -11.18 -4.33 13.36
N ALA A 107 -11.29 -3.87 14.60
CA ALA A 107 -12.61 -3.68 15.20
C ALA A 107 -13.31 -2.59 14.36
N LEU A 108 -14.21 -3.01 13.48
CA LEU A 108 -15.17 -2.15 12.80
C LEU A 108 -16.32 -1.84 13.76
#